data_AF-A0A3P6U170-F1
#
_entry.id   AF-A0A3P6U170-F1
#
_cell.length_a   1.000
_cell.length_b   1.000
_cell.length_c   1.000
_cell.angle_alpha   90.00
_cell.angle_beta   90.00
_cell.angle_gamma   90.00
#
_symmetry.space_group_name_H-M   'P 1'
#
loop_
_entity.id
_entity.type
_entity.pdbx_description
1 polymer ?
#
loop_
_entity_poly.entity_id
_entity_poly.type
_entity_poly.pdbx_seq_one_letter_code
_entity_poly.pdbx_strand_id
1 'polypeptide(L)'
;MIKFGIFATFFLSIISSTIYGYVFPCLDECQCDTDDEVVYCHNGRRTTLELPDVRLRGFVVIGLANNEIQNLPDEKSILQLFPDLLAIDVEGNAQFDCESLKGYEKIKIYSDCNGSEPLMITRNLRLPNIIEPVDTCDFQCQVNKHYKIFYNYLVKLWKMLKMKYDNIDKEKIINDVKDFFVSIAKKIDELHMK
;
A
#
# COMPACT_ATOMS: atom_id res chain seq x y z
N MET A 1 7.51 58.35 -12.42
CA MET A 1 7.46 56.96 -12.93
C MET A 1 7.54 56.02 -11.74
N ILE A 2 6.39 55.51 -11.31
CA ILE A 2 6.25 54.65 -10.13
C ILE A 2 6.57 53.21 -10.58
N LYS A 3 7.55 52.58 -9.93
CA LYS A 3 8.05 51.24 -10.27
C LYS A 3 6.95 50.18 -10.04
N PHE A 4 6.25 49.81 -11.10
CA PHE A 4 5.32 48.66 -11.19
C PHE A 4 6.09 47.33 -11.25
N GLY A 5 6.84 46.98 -10.19
CA GLY A 5 7.75 45.82 -10.26
C GLY A 5 7.94 45.00 -8.99
N ILE A 6 7.16 45.22 -7.93
CA ILE A 6 7.41 44.54 -6.64
C ILE A 6 6.15 43.85 -6.06
N PHE A 7 4.95 44.08 -6.62
CA PHE A 7 3.72 43.46 -6.09
C PHE A 7 3.40 42.06 -6.64
N ALA A 8 4.09 41.60 -7.69
CA ALA A 8 3.75 40.32 -8.35
C ALA A 8 4.46 39.09 -7.75
N THR A 9 5.47 39.25 -6.89
CA THR A 9 6.24 38.12 -6.33
C THR A 9 5.86 37.74 -4.90
N PHE A 10 4.97 38.50 -4.24
CA PHE A 10 4.55 38.22 -2.86
C PHE A 10 3.24 37.40 -2.76
N PHE A 11 2.53 37.19 -3.87
CA PHE A 11 1.26 36.46 -3.90
C PHE A 11 1.37 35.00 -4.36
N LEU A 12 2.57 34.49 -4.68
CA LEU A 12 2.77 33.12 -5.18
C LEU A 12 3.37 32.14 -4.15
N SER A 13 3.53 32.54 -2.89
CA SER A 13 4.10 31.69 -1.83
C SER A 13 3.07 31.19 -0.80
N ILE A 14 1.80 31.53 -0.97
CA ILE A 14 0.72 31.09 -0.09
C ILE A 14 -0.06 30.03 -0.86
N ILE A 15 -0.27 28.87 -0.24
CA ILE A 15 -0.96 27.67 -0.77
C ILE A 15 -0.10 26.74 -1.65
N SER A 16 1.10 26.38 -1.20
CA SER A 16 1.56 25.01 -1.44
C SER A 16 1.15 24.17 -0.23
N SER A 17 -0.10 23.73 -0.22
CA SER A 17 -0.54 22.68 0.69
C SER A 17 0.17 21.41 0.24
N THR A 18 1.32 21.12 0.83
CA THR A 18 1.90 19.78 0.70
C THR A 18 0.96 18.84 1.44
N ILE A 19 0.04 18.23 0.69
CA ILE A 19 -0.79 17.13 1.17
C ILE A 19 0.19 15.97 1.37
N TYR A 20 0.69 15.83 2.59
CA TYR A 20 1.45 14.65 2.99
C TYR A 20 0.45 13.60 3.47
N GLY A 21 0.52 12.40 2.91
CA GLY A 21 -0.22 11.27 3.44
C GLY A 21 0.24 10.92 4.85
N TYR A 22 -0.65 10.34 5.65
CA TYR A 22 -0.39 9.99 7.03
C TYR A 22 -1.06 8.64 7.36
N VAL A 23 -0.52 7.99 8.38
CA VAL A 23 -1.04 6.73 8.91
C VAL A 23 -1.69 6.99 10.27
N PHE A 24 -2.90 6.46 10.48
CA PHE A 24 -3.61 6.59 11.74
C PHE A 24 -4.40 5.32 12.09
N PRO A 25 -4.63 5.04 13.39
CA PRO A 25 -5.48 3.94 13.80
C PRO A 25 -6.94 4.21 13.40
N CYS A 26 -7.59 3.23 12.80
CA CYS A 26 -8.98 3.29 12.36
C CYS A 26 -9.67 1.95 12.51
N LEU A 27 -11.00 1.91 12.43
CA LEU A 27 -11.80 0.71 12.72
C LEU A 27 -11.37 0.10 14.06
N ASP A 28 -11.38 -1.23 14.18
CA ASP A 28 -10.84 -1.94 15.34
C ASP A 28 -9.31 -2.08 15.23
N GLU A 29 -8.59 -0.99 15.45
CA GLU A 29 -7.13 -0.94 15.51
C GLU A 29 -6.42 -1.34 14.18
N CYS A 30 -7.08 -1.15 13.05
CA CYS A 30 -6.44 -1.20 11.74
C CYS A 30 -5.57 0.04 11.51
N GLN A 31 -4.66 -0.02 10.53
CA GLN A 31 -3.88 1.14 10.09
C GLN A 31 -4.45 1.69 8.78
N CYS A 32 -4.97 2.91 8.82
CA CYS A 32 -5.40 3.63 7.64
C CYS A 32 -4.25 4.49 7.12
N ASP A 33 -3.79 4.21 5.91
CA ASP A 33 -2.75 4.98 5.22
C ASP A 33 -3.40 5.83 4.11
N THR A 34 -3.36 7.14 4.26
CA THR A 34 -3.95 8.06 3.27
C THR A 34 -3.03 8.33 2.08
N ASP A 35 -1.75 7.94 2.12
CA ASP A 35 -0.83 8.04 0.99
C ASP A 35 -1.05 6.87 0.03
N ASP A 36 -1.09 5.66 0.59
CA ASP A 36 -1.35 4.44 -0.17
C ASP A 36 -2.84 4.24 -0.47
N GLU A 37 -3.73 4.99 0.19
CA GLU A 37 -5.20 4.89 0.07
C GLU A 37 -5.71 3.51 0.52
N VAL A 38 -5.07 2.92 1.53
CA VAL A 38 -5.29 1.55 2.00
C VAL A 38 -5.64 1.50 3.48
N VAL A 39 -6.56 0.60 3.83
CA VAL A 39 -6.82 0.19 5.22
C VAL A 39 -6.19 -1.18 5.48
N TYR A 40 -5.16 -1.25 6.33
CA TYR A 40 -4.47 -2.49 6.71
C TYR A 40 -5.08 -3.10 7.98
N CYS A 41 -5.81 -4.21 7.83
CA CYS A 41 -6.47 -4.97 8.90
C CYS A 41 -6.02 -6.45 8.93
N HIS A 42 -4.82 -6.76 8.44
CA HIS A 42 -4.30 -8.13 8.39
C HIS A 42 -3.97 -8.70 9.79
N ASN A 43 -3.98 -10.02 9.94
CA ASN A 43 -3.46 -10.74 11.12
C ASN A 43 -4.05 -10.31 12.48
N GLY A 44 -5.34 -10.01 12.56
CA GLY A 44 -6.00 -9.56 13.80
C GLY A 44 -7.04 -10.51 14.39
N ARG A 45 -7.16 -11.73 13.85
CA ARG A 45 -8.19 -12.73 14.25
C ARG A 45 -9.62 -12.19 14.20
N ARG A 46 -9.88 -11.26 13.27
CA ARG A 46 -11.21 -10.67 13.08
C ARG A 46 -12.15 -11.70 12.46
N THR A 47 -13.38 -11.75 12.94
CA THR A 47 -14.42 -12.65 12.38
C THR A 47 -15.35 -11.93 11.41
N THR A 48 -15.35 -10.60 11.42
CA THR A 48 -16.12 -9.72 10.53
C THR A 48 -15.33 -8.45 10.21
N LEU A 49 -15.72 -7.76 9.14
CA LEU A 49 -15.32 -6.36 8.91
C LEU A 49 -16.26 -5.46 9.71
N GLU A 50 -15.79 -4.90 10.81
CA GLU A 50 -16.53 -3.87 11.54
C GLU A 50 -16.52 -2.57 10.74
N LEU A 51 -17.71 -2.02 10.53
CA LEU A 51 -17.91 -0.81 9.76
C LEU A 51 -17.72 0.42 10.68
N PRO A 52 -17.09 1.50 10.19
CA PRO A 52 -16.86 2.68 11.01
C PRO A 52 -18.17 3.41 11.30
N ASP A 53 -18.25 4.08 12.46
CA ASP A 53 -19.37 4.98 12.78
C ASP A 53 -19.46 6.19 11.84
N VAL A 54 -18.34 6.53 11.21
CA VAL A 54 -18.20 7.68 10.31
C VAL A 54 -17.78 7.24 8.92
N ARG A 55 -18.26 7.96 7.91
CA ARG A 55 -17.89 7.73 6.51
C ARG A 55 -16.41 8.04 6.27
N LEU A 56 -15.65 7.08 5.75
CA LEU A 56 -14.25 7.20 5.39
C LEU A 56 -14.11 7.27 3.85
N ARG A 57 -13.49 8.33 3.35
CA ARG A 57 -13.29 8.57 1.91
C ARG A 57 -11.82 8.50 1.55
N GLY A 58 -11.53 8.26 0.27
CA GLY A 58 -10.18 8.19 -0.26
C GLY A 58 -9.44 6.88 0.05
N PHE A 59 -10.15 5.84 0.50
CA PHE A 59 -9.59 4.51 0.66
C PHE A 59 -10.14 3.60 -0.43
N VAL A 60 -9.24 3.01 -1.22
CA VAL A 60 -9.57 2.20 -2.39
C VAL A 60 -9.41 0.70 -2.14
N VAL A 61 -8.67 0.31 -1.10
CA VAL A 61 -8.51 -1.09 -0.69
C VAL A 61 -8.62 -1.27 0.82
N ILE A 62 -9.28 -2.34 1.26
CA ILE A 62 -9.22 -2.85 2.63
C ILE A 62 -8.54 -4.23 2.64
N GLY A 63 -7.47 -4.36 3.41
CA GLY A 63 -6.74 -5.60 3.59
C GLY A 63 -7.18 -6.35 4.85
N LEU A 64 -7.88 -7.47 4.70
CA LEU A 64 -8.35 -8.36 5.76
C LEU A 64 -7.69 -9.74 5.71
N ALA A 65 -6.58 -9.88 4.98
CA ALA A 65 -5.92 -11.16 4.83
C ALA A 65 -5.47 -11.76 6.19
N ASN A 66 -5.47 -13.10 6.28
CA ASN A 66 -5.07 -13.87 7.47
C ASN A 66 -5.83 -13.48 8.75
N ASN A 67 -7.15 -13.48 8.69
CA ASN A 67 -8.02 -13.33 9.85
C ASN A 67 -8.89 -14.60 10.00
N GLU A 68 -10.04 -14.49 10.67
CA GLU A 68 -11.04 -15.54 10.83
C GLU A 68 -12.38 -15.11 10.19
N ILE A 69 -12.33 -14.26 9.15
CA ILE A 69 -13.50 -13.70 8.49
C ILE A 69 -14.31 -14.82 7.85
N GLN A 70 -15.58 -14.92 8.25
CA GLN A 70 -16.51 -15.88 7.65
C GLN A 70 -17.39 -15.21 6.59
N ASN A 71 -17.79 -13.97 6.83
CA ASN A 71 -18.65 -13.20 5.94
C ASN A 71 -18.24 -11.74 5.96
N LEU A 72 -18.50 -11.05 4.85
CA LEU A 72 -18.43 -9.59 4.78
C LEU A 72 -19.83 -8.98 4.93
N PRO A 73 -19.96 -7.73 5.41
CA PRO A 73 -21.20 -6.97 5.33
C PRO A 73 -21.64 -6.78 3.87
N ASP A 74 -22.92 -6.50 3.63
CA ASP A 74 -23.43 -6.32 2.27
C ASP A 74 -22.75 -5.14 1.55
N GLU A 75 -22.57 -5.26 0.23
CA GLU A 75 -21.84 -4.28 -0.59
C GLU A 75 -22.39 -2.85 -0.45
N LYS A 76 -23.72 -2.70 -0.30
CA LYS A 76 -24.35 -1.38 -0.19
C LYS A 76 -23.98 -0.70 1.14
N SER A 77 -24.02 -1.43 2.24
CA SER A 77 -23.60 -0.92 3.56
C SER A 77 -22.13 -0.53 3.56
N ILE A 78 -21.26 -1.35 2.93
CA ILE A 78 -19.83 -1.03 2.78
C ILE A 78 -19.65 0.27 1.99
N LEU A 79 -20.22 0.39 0.78
CA LEU A 79 -20.04 1.58 -0.08
C LEU A 79 -20.70 2.85 0.47
N GLN A 80 -21.68 2.72 1.38
CA GLN A 80 -22.21 3.88 2.09
C GLN A 80 -21.12 4.55 2.95
N LEU A 81 -20.29 3.74 3.61
CA LEU A 81 -19.25 4.21 4.53
C LEU A 81 -17.88 4.35 3.87
N PHE A 82 -17.57 3.53 2.86
CA PHE A 82 -16.37 3.58 2.02
C PHE A 82 -16.74 3.76 0.54
N PRO A 83 -17.17 4.97 0.12
CA PRO A 83 -17.68 5.18 -1.23
C PRO A 83 -16.66 5.02 -2.36
N ASP A 84 -15.37 5.13 -2.04
CA ASP A 84 -14.27 5.06 -3.01
C ASP A 84 -13.64 3.66 -3.08
N LEU A 85 -14.18 2.70 -2.32
CA LEU A 85 -13.63 1.36 -2.18
C LEU A 85 -13.78 0.56 -3.47
N LEU A 86 -12.66 0.01 -3.94
CA LEU A 86 -12.60 -0.80 -5.15
C LEU A 86 -12.35 -2.27 -4.85
N ALA A 87 -11.64 -2.59 -3.77
CA ALA A 87 -11.31 -3.96 -3.43
C ALA A 87 -11.24 -4.26 -1.94
N ILE A 88 -11.50 -5.52 -1.61
CA ILE A 88 -11.27 -6.08 -0.29
C ILE A 88 -10.48 -7.38 -0.46
N ASP A 89 -9.38 -7.50 0.27
CA ASP A 89 -8.55 -8.70 0.30
C ASP A 89 -8.86 -9.54 1.54
N VAL A 90 -9.52 -10.68 1.36
CA VAL A 90 -9.86 -11.66 2.40
C VAL A 90 -9.08 -12.97 2.23
N GLU A 91 -7.95 -12.98 1.51
CA GLU A 91 -7.09 -14.17 1.40
C GLU A 91 -6.63 -14.68 2.78
N GLY A 92 -6.40 -15.98 2.95
CA GLY A 92 -5.98 -16.59 4.21
C GLY A 92 -7.10 -16.77 5.25
N ASN A 93 -8.35 -16.42 4.95
CA ASN A 93 -9.50 -16.68 5.83
C ASN A 93 -10.12 -18.05 5.52
N ALA A 94 -9.69 -19.08 6.27
CA ALA A 94 -9.97 -20.48 5.94
C ALA A 94 -11.45 -20.90 5.95
N GLN A 95 -12.32 -20.15 6.63
CA GLN A 95 -13.76 -20.42 6.75
C GLN A 95 -14.61 -19.37 6.03
N PHE A 96 -14.01 -18.60 5.12
CA PHE A 96 -14.73 -17.58 4.36
C PHE A 96 -15.81 -18.19 3.47
N ASP A 97 -17.03 -17.64 3.53
CA ASP A 97 -18.16 -18.08 2.70
C ASP A 97 -17.98 -17.62 1.25
N CYS A 98 -17.45 -18.52 0.42
CA CYS A 98 -17.25 -18.29 -1.00
C CYS A 98 -18.55 -18.02 -1.77
N GLU A 99 -19.70 -18.49 -1.30
CA GLU A 99 -20.98 -18.27 -1.98
C GLU A 99 -21.46 -16.82 -1.84
N SER A 100 -21.07 -16.15 -0.74
CA SER A 100 -21.36 -14.73 -0.48
C SER A 100 -20.80 -13.80 -1.55
N LEU A 101 -19.75 -14.22 -2.27
CA LEU A 101 -19.08 -13.43 -3.30
C LEU A 101 -20.01 -13.01 -4.45
N LYS A 102 -21.09 -13.75 -4.70
CA LYS A 102 -22.11 -13.42 -5.70
C LYS A 102 -22.85 -12.11 -5.40
N GLY A 103 -22.82 -11.65 -4.14
CA GLY A 103 -23.46 -10.41 -3.69
C GLY A 103 -22.63 -9.16 -3.92
N TYR A 104 -21.41 -9.27 -4.44
CA TYR A 104 -20.49 -8.14 -4.68
C TYR A 104 -20.29 -7.94 -6.18
N GLU A 105 -20.83 -6.85 -6.71
CA GLU A 105 -20.74 -6.51 -8.14
C GLU A 105 -19.73 -5.39 -8.41
N LYS A 106 -19.61 -4.44 -7.48
CA LYS A 106 -18.79 -3.22 -7.62
C LYS A 106 -17.43 -3.37 -6.93
N ILE A 107 -17.41 -4.01 -5.77
CA ILE A 107 -16.20 -4.24 -5.00
C ILE A 107 -15.57 -5.56 -5.45
N LYS A 108 -14.30 -5.52 -5.82
CA LYS A 108 -13.52 -6.73 -6.13
C LYS A 108 -13.10 -7.41 -4.83
N ILE A 109 -13.56 -8.64 -4.60
CA ILE A 109 -13.12 -9.45 -3.44
C ILE A 109 -11.99 -10.40 -3.87
N TYR A 110 -10.82 -10.29 -3.26
CA TYR A 110 -9.73 -11.26 -3.39
C TYR A 110 -9.86 -12.32 -2.28
N SER A 111 -9.92 -13.60 -2.63
CA SER A 111 -10.15 -14.71 -1.69
C SER A 111 -9.53 -16.01 -2.20
N ASP A 112 -9.39 -17.01 -1.31
CA ASP A 112 -8.85 -18.34 -1.63
C ASP A 112 -9.89 -19.32 -2.23
N CYS A 113 -11.08 -18.82 -2.54
CA CYS A 113 -12.17 -19.58 -3.16
C CYS A 113 -11.77 -20.01 -4.59
N ASN A 114 -11.15 -21.18 -4.75
CA ASN A 114 -10.62 -21.69 -6.02
C ASN A 114 -11.65 -21.63 -7.17
N GLY A 115 -11.33 -20.91 -8.28
CA GLY A 115 -12.07 -21.02 -9.55
C GLY A 115 -12.14 -19.77 -10.43
N SER A 116 -11.04 -19.46 -11.12
CA SER A 116 -10.96 -18.82 -12.46
C SER A 116 -11.85 -17.63 -12.83
N GLU A 117 -11.25 -16.43 -12.86
CA GLU A 117 -11.00 -15.71 -14.12
C GLU A 117 -9.72 -14.86 -13.95
N PRO A 118 -8.95 -14.64 -15.04
CA PRO A 118 -7.61 -14.08 -14.95
C PRO A 118 -7.68 -12.74 -14.25
N LEU A 119 -6.74 -12.55 -13.33
CA LEU A 119 -6.33 -11.26 -12.80
C LEU A 119 -6.45 -10.21 -13.92
N MET A 120 -7.55 -9.46 -13.94
CA MET A 120 -7.56 -8.15 -14.57
C MET A 120 -6.52 -7.40 -13.77
N ILE A 121 -5.34 -7.33 -14.38
CA ILE A 121 -4.15 -6.75 -13.83
C ILE A 121 -4.39 -5.23 -13.78
N THR A 122 -5.22 -4.75 -12.86
CA THR A 122 -4.90 -3.51 -12.16
C THR A 122 -3.74 -3.89 -11.24
N ARG A 123 -2.53 -3.84 -11.80
CA ARG A 123 -1.24 -4.32 -11.28
C ARG A 123 -0.83 -3.73 -9.91
N ASN A 124 -1.72 -3.01 -9.22
CA ASN A 124 -1.43 -2.11 -8.12
C ASN A 124 -2.41 -2.21 -6.93
N LEU A 125 -3.48 -3.01 -6.95
CA LEU A 125 -4.49 -3.01 -5.86
C LEU A 125 -4.48 -4.25 -4.96
N ARG A 126 -3.78 -5.32 -5.34
CA ARG A 126 -3.61 -6.48 -4.45
C ARG A 126 -2.49 -6.17 -3.46
N LEU A 127 -2.84 -6.14 -2.18
CA LEU A 127 -1.87 -5.93 -1.12
C LEU A 127 -0.93 -7.15 -1.07
N PRO A 128 0.38 -6.95 -0.90
CA PRO A 128 1.27 -8.07 -0.66
C PRO A 128 0.91 -8.71 0.68
N ASN A 129 0.68 -10.03 0.68
CA ASN A 129 0.49 -10.80 1.90
C ASN A 129 1.63 -10.54 2.89
N ILE A 130 1.31 -9.94 4.05
CA ILE A 130 2.24 -9.85 5.18
C ILE A 130 2.27 -11.24 5.80
N ILE A 131 3.26 -12.04 5.39
CA ILE A 131 3.46 -13.38 5.92
C ILE A 131 3.74 -13.26 7.43
N GLU A 132 2.91 -13.89 8.26
CA GLU A 132 3.13 -13.93 9.71
C GLU A 132 4.56 -14.41 10.02
N PRO A 133 5.26 -13.75 10.96
CA PRO A 133 6.57 -14.19 11.39
C PRO A 133 6.41 -15.54 12.10
N VAL A 134 6.83 -16.61 11.43
CA VAL A 134 7.00 -17.93 12.07
C VAL A 134 8.09 -17.83 13.13
N ASP A 135 7.78 -18.25 14.36
CA ASP A 135 8.61 -18.21 15.57
C ASP A 135 9.98 -18.92 15.45
N THR A 136 10.27 -19.55 14.31
CA THR A 136 11.50 -20.32 14.06
C THR A 136 12.49 -19.64 13.12
N CYS A 137 12.28 -18.37 12.72
CA CYS A 137 13.23 -17.66 11.86
C CYS A 137 13.87 -16.47 12.59
N ASP A 138 15.18 -16.60 12.86
CA ASP A 138 16.01 -15.56 13.47
C ASP A 138 15.98 -14.23 12.70
N PHE A 139 16.36 -13.12 13.35
CA PHE A 139 16.37 -11.78 12.75
C PHE A 139 17.08 -11.75 11.37
N GLN A 140 18.14 -12.54 11.19
CA GLN A 140 18.83 -12.70 9.90
C GLN A 140 17.94 -13.29 8.79
N CYS A 141 17.01 -14.19 9.11
CA CYS A 141 16.08 -14.77 8.15
C CYS A 141 15.01 -13.76 7.71
N GLN A 142 14.47 -12.98 8.65
CA GLN A 142 13.56 -11.89 8.31
C GLN A 142 14.27 -10.85 7.44
N VAL A 143 15.49 -10.44 7.82
CA VAL A 143 16.29 -9.50 7.05
C VAL A 143 16.57 -10.04 5.65
N ASN A 144 16.98 -11.30 5.49
CA ASN A 144 17.25 -11.87 4.15
C ASN A 144 15.99 -11.97 3.28
N LYS A 145 14.82 -12.25 3.87
CA LYS A 145 13.54 -12.35 3.15
C LYS A 145 13.05 -10.96 2.72
N HIS A 146 13.08 -9.99 3.62
CA HIS A 146 12.72 -8.61 3.32
C HIS A 146 13.74 -7.94 2.39
N TYR A 147 15.03 -8.28 2.50
CA TYR A 147 16.08 -7.85 1.58
C TYR A 147 15.83 -8.39 0.17
N LYS A 148 15.40 -9.65 0.01
CA LYS A 148 15.10 -10.22 -1.31
C LYS A 148 13.88 -9.56 -1.96
N ILE A 149 12.85 -9.25 -1.17
CA ILE A 149 11.66 -8.51 -1.63
C ILE A 149 12.05 -7.07 -2.02
N PHE A 150 12.80 -6.39 -1.17
CA PHE A 150 13.31 -5.04 -1.42
C PHE A 150 14.24 -4.99 -2.63
N TYR A 151 15.16 -5.94 -2.76
CA TYR A 151 16.05 -6.09 -3.92
C TYR A 151 15.26 -6.31 -5.21
N ASN A 152 14.25 -7.20 -5.19
CA ASN A 152 13.39 -7.42 -6.36
C ASN A 152 12.57 -6.18 -6.72
N TYR A 153 12.11 -5.43 -5.72
CA TYR A 153 11.46 -4.13 -5.91
C TYR A 153 12.42 -3.13 -6.56
N LEU A 154 13.64 -3.00 -6.05
CA LEU A 154 14.67 -2.11 -6.60
C LEU A 154 15.09 -2.50 -8.03
N VAL A 155 15.21 -3.79 -8.33
CA VAL A 155 15.49 -4.28 -9.70
C VAL A 155 14.34 -3.95 -10.64
N LYS A 156 13.09 -4.08 -10.16
CA LYS A 156 11.89 -3.74 -10.94
C LYS A 156 11.73 -2.23 -11.13
N LEU A 157 12.01 -1.44 -10.09
CA LEU A 157 12.09 0.01 -10.13
C LEU A 157 13.18 0.45 -11.11
N TRP A 158 14.36 -0.17 -11.08
CA TRP A 158 15.44 0.08 -12.02
C TRP A 158 15.05 -0.26 -13.46
N LYS A 159 14.34 -1.37 -13.69
CA LYS A 159 13.81 -1.72 -15.02
C LYS A 159 12.75 -0.71 -15.49
N MET A 160 11.89 -0.22 -14.61
CA MET A 160 10.90 0.82 -14.93
C MET A 160 11.56 2.17 -15.21
N LEU A 161 12.54 2.56 -14.41
CA LEU A 161 13.33 3.76 -14.62
C LEU A 161 14.07 3.67 -15.94
N LYS A 162 14.69 2.52 -16.25
CA LYS A 162 15.35 2.23 -17.53
C LYS A 162 14.40 2.30 -18.73
N MET A 163 13.16 1.84 -18.60
CA MET A 163 12.13 1.96 -19.65
C MET A 163 11.59 3.39 -19.82
N LYS A 164 11.62 4.22 -18.76
CA LYS A 164 11.32 5.67 -18.84
C LYS A 164 12.53 6.52 -19.27
N TYR A 165 13.71 5.91 -19.43
CA TYR A 165 15.00 6.59 -19.60
C TYR A 165 15.46 6.79 -21.05
N ASP A 166 14.58 6.67 -22.05
CA ASP A 166 14.96 6.99 -23.42
C ASP A 166 15.03 8.50 -23.72
N ASN A 167 14.68 9.39 -22.76
CA ASN A 167 14.53 10.83 -23.03
C ASN A 167 15.10 11.84 -22.00
N ILE A 168 15.84 11.48 -20.95
CA ILE A 168 16.33 12.48 -19.96
C ILE A 168 17.81 12.25 -19.57
N ASP A 169 18.49 13.37 -19.30
CA ASP A 169 19.95 13.54 -19.10
C ASP A 169 20.58 12.48 -18.17
N LYS A 170 21.52 11.71 -18.73
CA LYS A 170 21.94 10.39 -18.22
C LYS A 170 22.94 10.43 -17.08
N GLU A 171 23.81 11.43 -17.02
CA GLU A 171 24.99 11.34 -16.15
C GLU A 171 24.70 11.72 -14.69
N LYS A 172 23.85 12.73 -14.46
CA LYS A 172 23.57 13.24 -13.12
C LYS A 172 22.79 12.24 -12.26
N ILE A 173 21.72 11.68 -12.82
CA ILE A 173 20.84 10.75 -12.11
C ILE A 173 21.53 9.39 -11.87
N ILE A 174 22.38 8.92 -12.78
CA ILE A 174 23.15 7.69 -12.57
C ILE A 174 24.11 7.86 -11.38
N ASN A 175 24.71 9.04 -11.22
CA ASN A 175 25.62 9.31 -10.10
C ASN A 175 24.85 9.44 -8.78
N ASP A 176 23.73 10.18 -8.76
CA ASP A 176 22.91 10.33 -7.55
C ASP A 176 22.36 8.97 -7.04
N VAL A 177 21.95 8.09 -7.96
CA VAL A 177 21.48 6.74 -7.62
C VAL A 177 22.62 5.87 -7.11
N LYS A 178 23.81 5.93 -7.72
CA LYS A 178 24.99 5.19 -7.24
C LYS A 178 25.37 5.63 -5.83
N ASP A 179 25.38 6.93 -5.58
CA ASP A 179 25.75 7.50 -4.28
C ASP A 179 24.75 7.11 -3.19
N PHE A 180 23.46 7.07 -3.52
CA PHE A 180 22.43 6.58 -2.62
C PHE A 180 22.68 5.12 -2.20
N PHE A 181 22.94 4.22 -3.17
CA PHE A 181 23.22 2.80 -2.87
C PHE A 181 24.51 2.61 -2.08
N VAL A 182 25.56 3.36 -2.39
CA VAL A 182 26.82 3.33 -1.62
C VAL A 182 26.59 3.81 -0.20
N SER A 183 25.76 4.84 0.01
CA SER A 183 25.46 5.36 1.36
C SER A 183 24.67 4.36 2.20
N ILE A 184 23.75 3.60 1.59
CA ILE A 184 22.99 2.55 2.26
C ILE A 184 23.90 1.38 2.63
N ALA A 185 24.73 0.92 1.69
CA ALA A 185 25.68 -0.16 1.94
C ALA A 185 26.61 0.17 3.12
N LYS A 186 27.16 1.40 3.15
CA LYS A 186 28.00 1.87 4.27
C LYS A 186 27.26 1.89 5.61
N LYS A 187 26.01 2.38 5.62
CA LYS A 187 25.20 2.39 6.85
C LYS A 187 24.88 0.98 7.36
N ILE A 188 24.70 0.02 6.45
CA ILE A 188 24.47 -1.38 6.81
C ILE A 188 25.74 -2.00 7.41
N ASP A 189 26.90 -1.75 6.81
CA ASP A 189 28.19 -2.24 7.33
C ASP A 189 28.52 -1.63 8.70
N GLU A 190 28.21 -0.35 8.92
CA GLU A 190 28.38 0.33 10.22
C GLU A 190 27.47 -0.25 11.32
N LEU A 191 26.26 -0.71 10.95
CA LEU A 191 25.33 -1.37 11.87
C LEU A 191 25.69 -2.83 12.16
N HIS A 192 26.46 -3.48 11.28
CA HIS A 192 26.91 -4.87 11.44
C HIS A 192 28.18 -5.01 12.32
N MET A 193 28.90 -3.91 12.57
CA MET A 193 30.16 -3.86 13.33
C MET A 193 29.98 -3.42 14.79
N LYS A 194 28.74 -3.33 15.29
CA LYS A 194 28.39 -2.88 16.63
C LYS A 194 27.58 -3.94 17.37
#